data_AF-A0A2J7ZKL3-F1
#
_entry.id   AF-A0A2J7ZKL3-F1
#
_cell.length_a   1.000
_cell.length_b   1.000
_cell.length_c   1.000
_cell.angle_alpha   90.00
_cell.angle_beta   90.00
_cell.angle_gamma   90.00
#
_symmetry.space_group_name_H-M   'P 1'
#
loop_
_entity.id
_entity.type
_entity.pdbx_description
1 polymer ?
#
loop_
_entity_poly.entity_id
_entity_poly.type
_entity_poly.pdbx_seq_one_letter_code
_entity_poly.pdbx_strand_id
1 'polypeptide(L)'
;MYMGSAVKTITVYKECFWKPFTPHGQLDELGPVANLFPTTVSGCPALVGLVTAGAAKKFAALPEEERRAQVLAQYEKYFCSAKAYNITAFHSKDWIHETYSKGCYAALMPPRLATCCGGAVRAPEGRVCFAGTELATSWPGYFEGALDAGYRAAGEVVALLSR
;
A
#
# COMPACT_ATOMS: atom_id res chain seq x y z
N MET A 1 6.79 15.76 -5.63
CA MET A 1 6.35 14.70 -4.68
C MET A 1 7.18 13.46 -4.95
N TYR A 2 7.28 12.54 -4.00
CA TYR A 2 7.95 11.24 -4.21
C TYR A 2 7.05 10.12 -3.69
N MET A 3 7.07 8.95 -4.34
CA MET A 3 6.24 7.83 -3.93
C MET A 3 6.79 7.15 -2.68
N GLY A 4 5.89 6.65 -1.84
CA GLY A 4 6.24 5.75 -0.74
C GLY A 4 6.86 4.44 -1.24
N SER A 5 7.57 3.75 -0.35
CA SER A 5 8.12 2.42 -0.62
C SER A 5 7.33 1.36 0.11
N ALA A 6 6.77 0.38 -0.61
CA ALA A 6 6.03 -0.72 -0.03
C ALA A 6 6.13 -2.01 -0.85
N VAL A 7 6.17 -3.13 -0.15
CA VAL A 7 5.94 -4.47 -0.71
C VAL A 7 4.74 -5.07 0.02
N LYS A 8 3.75 -5.52 -0.75
CA LYS A 8 2.56 -6.20 -0.21
C LYS A 8 2.76 -7.70 -0.30
N THR A 9 2.50 -8.43 0.78
CA THR A 9 2.52 -9.89 0.81
C THR A 9 1.11 -10.41 1.03
N ILE A 10 0.82 -11.58 0.45
CA ILE A 10 -0.41 -12.32 0.66
C ILE A 10 -0.01 -13.76 0.96
N THR A 11 -0.35 -14.23 2.14
CA THR A 11 -0.05 -15.60 2.58
C THR A 11 -1.36 -16.32 2.80
N VAL A 12 -1.62 -17.36 2.00
CA VAL A 12 -2.88 -18.11 1.99
C VAL A 12 -2.68 -19.42 2.73
N TYR A 13 -3.66 -19.81 3.54
CA TYR A 13 -3.60 -20.95 4.44
C TYR A 13 -4.72 -21.94 4.15
N LYS A 14 -4.50 -23.20 4.54
CA LYS A 14 -5.53 -24.25 4.50
C LYS A 14 -6.61 -24.04 5.56
N GLU A 15 -6.22 -23.55 6.74
CA GLU A 15 -7.10 -23.29 7.87
C GLU A 15 -6.73 -21.96 8.54
N CYS A 16 -7.71 -21.32 9.18
CA CYS A 16 -7.47 -20.12 9.97
C CYS A 16 -6.88 -20.57 11.31
N PHE A 17 -5.56 -20.42 11.49
CA PHE A 17 -4.87 -20.86 12.71
C PHE A 17 -4.68 -19.73 13.74
N TRP A 18 -4.85 -18.48 13.32
CA TRP A 18 -4.80 -17.33 14.21
C TRP A 18 -6.17 -17.11 14.88
N LYS A 19 -6.16 -16.64 16.13
CA LYS A 19 -7.37 -16.24 16.85
C LYS A 19 -7.88 -14.87 16.37
N PRO A 20 -9.13 -14.46 16.70
CA PRO A 20 -9.62 -13.11 16.46
C PRO A 20 -8.58 -12.08 16.92
N PHE A 21 -8.13 -11.26 15.97
CA PHE A 21 -6.93 -10.47 16.11
C PHE A 21 -7.25 -9.14 16.81
N THR A 22 -6.56 -8.88 17.93
CA THR A 22 -6.32 -7.51 18.39
C THR A 22 -4.84 -7.25 18.15
N PRO A 23 -4.46 -6.28 17.30
CA PRO A 23 -3.05 -5.97 17.09
C PRO A 23 -2.42 -5.54 18.41
N HIS A 24 -1.56 -6.40 18.94
CA HIS A 24 -0.72 -6.10 20.10
C HIS A 24 0.74 -6.09 19.64
N GLY A 25 1.44 -4.99 19.90
CA GLY A 25 2.88 -4.84 19.66
C GLY A 25 3.27 -4.32 18.26
N GLN A 26 4.56 -3.99 18.14
CA GLN A 26 5.22 -3.62 16.90
C GLN A 26 5.65 -4.89 16.15
N LEU A 27 4.91 -5.26 15.12
CA LEU A 27 5.16 -6.48 14.35
C LEU A 27 6.54 -6.46 13.67
N ASP A 28 7.02 -5.27 13.33
CA ASP A 28 8.29 -4.99 12.66
C ASP A 28 9.54 -5.27 13.52
N GLU A 29 9.40 -5.50 14.84
CA GLU A 29 10.49 -6.01 15.66
C GLU A 29 10.80 -7.49 15.38
N LEU A 30 9.82 -8.24 14.87
CA LEU A 30 9.93 -9.69 14.64
C LEU A 30 10.33 -10.05 13.20
N GLY A 31 10.30 -9.08 12.29
CA GLY A 31 10.60 -9.28 10.88
C GLY A 31 10.15 -8.12 9.99
N PRO A 32 10.14 -8.29 8.65
CA PRO A 32 9.93 -7.18 7.72
C PRO A 32 8.50 -6.60 7.70
N VAL A 33 7.48 -7.38 8.06
CA VAL A 33 6.07 -6.95 7.98
C VAL A 33 5.75 -6.02 9.14
N ALA A 34 5.29 -4.80 8.83
CA ALA A 34 4.93 -3.81 9.85
C ALA A 34 3.42 -3.81 10.15
N ASN A 35 2.59 -4.12 9.16
CA ASN A 35 1.13 -4.21 9.33
C ASN A 35 0.60 -5.51 8.77
N LEU A 36 -0.35 -6.12 9.47
CA LEU A 36 -0.90 -7.43 9.14
C LEU A 36 -2.42 -7.41 9.24
N PHE A 37 -3.09 -7.90 8.19
CA PHE A 37 -4.55 -7.89 8.09
C PHE A 37 -5.06 -9.28 7.72
N PRO A 38 -6.00 -9.88 8.48
CA PRO A 38 -6.68 -11.09 8.06
C PRO A 38 -7.66 -10.80 6.92
N THR A 39 -7.74 -11.73 5.97
CA THR A 39 -8.68 -11.67 4.84
C THR A 39 -8.97 -13.09 4.35
N THR A 40 -9.69 -13.18 3.24
CA THR A 40 -9.92 -14.42 2.50
C THR A 40 -9.55 -14.25 1.03
N VAL A 41 -8.91 -15.26 0.45
CA VAL A 41 -8.61 -15.33 -0.99
C VAL A 41 -9.29 -16.58 -1.54
N SER A 42 -10.27 -16.40 -2.43
CA SER A 42 -11.04 -17.51 -3.02
C SER A 42 -11.64 -18.47 -1.98
N GLY A 43 -12.12 -17.94 -0.85
CA GLY A 43 -12.68 -18.73 0.26
C GLY A 43 -11.65 -19.31 1.24
N CYS A 44 -10.35 -19.21 0.95
CA CYS A 44 -9.29 -19.66 1.86
C CYS A 44 -8.85 -18.54 2.81
N PRO A 45 -8.58 -18.83 4.09
CA PRO A 45 -8.00 -17.87 5.04
C PRO A 45 -6.66 -17.33 4.53
N ALA A 46 -6.45 -16.02 4.65
CA ALA A 46 -5.21 -15.39 4.22
C ALA A 46 -4.81 -14.23 5.14
N LEU A 47 -3.52 -13.92 5.12
CA LEU A 47 -2.94 -12.76 5.78
C LEU A 47 -2.31 -11.84 4.74
N VAL A 48 -2.68 -10.56 4.79
CA VAL A 48 -2.05 -9.49 4.00
C VAL A 48 -1.02 -8.80 4.88
N GLY A 49 0.25 -8.91 4.51
CA GLY A 49 1.35 -8.21 5.17
C GLY A 49 1.80 -7.00 4.37
N LEU A 50 2.11 -5.90 5.06
CA LEU A 50 2.68 -4.70 4.48
C LEU A 50 4.09 -4.46 5.02
N VAL A 51 5.08 -4.53 4.13
CA VAL A 51 6.47 -4.11 4.39
C VAL A 51 6.62 -2.70 3.84
N THR A 52 7.03 -1.74 4.66
CA THR A 52 7.01 -0.31 4.30
C THR A 52 8.38 0.37 4.48
N ALA A 53 8.50 1.57 3.90
CA ALA A 53 9.64 2.48 4.05
C ALA A 53 11.01 1.83 3.73
N GLY A 54 12.02 2.04 4.58
CA GLY A 54 13.37 1.52 4.36
C GLY A 54 13.44 -0.02 4.34
N ALA A 55 12.60 -0.68 5.14
CA ALA A 55 12.51 -2.15 5.16
C ALA A 55 12.03 -2.69 3.80
N ALA A 56 11.07 -2.00 3.16
CA ALA A 56 10.54 -2.41 1.86
C ALA A 56 11.61 -2.43 0.77
N LYS A 57 12.55 -1.47 0.76
CA LYS A 57 13.64 -1.43 -0.23
C LYS A 57 14.57 -2.64 -0.10
N LYS A 58 14.95 -2.98 1.14
CA LYS A 58 15.78 -4.16 1.43
C LYS A 58 15.04 -5.44 1.06
N PHE A 59 13.78 -5.54 1.47
CA PHE A 59 12.94 -6.71 1.23
C PHE A 59 12.65 -6.92 -0.26
N ALA A 60 12.41 -5.87 -1.03
CA ALA A 60 12.16 -5.92 -2.47
C ALA A 60 13.35 -6.47 -3.27
N ALA A 61 14.58 -6.24 -2.80
CA ALA A 61 15.79 -6.73 -3.44
C ALA A 61 16.03 -8.25 -3.25
N LEU A 62 15.28 -8.89 -2.36
CA LEU A 62 15.43 -10.32 -2.07
C LEU A 62 14.69 -11.18 -3.10
N PRO A 63 15.21 -12.38 -3.43
CA PRO A 63 14.47 -13.41 -4.15
C PRO A 63 13.14 -13.75 -3.46
N GLU A 64 12.15 -14.20 -4.23
CA GLU A 64 10.82 -14.51 -3.68
C GLU A 64 10.83 -15.57 -2.58
N GLU A 65 11.67 -16.61 -2.71
CA GLU A 65 11.80 -17.64 -1.67
C GLU A 65 12.35 -17.09 -0.35
N GLU A 66 13.28 -16.14 -0.41
CA GLU A 66 13.81 -15.48 0.80
C GLU A 66 12.77 -14.55 1.43
N ARG A 67 12.01 -13.80 0.61
CA ARG A 67 10.88 -12.99 1.07
C ARG A 67 9.85 -13.86 1.79
N ARG A 68 9.50 -14.99 1.18
CA ARG A 68 8.59 -15.99 1.75
C ARG A 68 9.13 -16.50 3.08
N ALA A 69 10.38 -16.95 3.13
CA ALA A 69 10.98 -17.50 4.35
C ALA A 69 10.97 -16.49 5.52
N GLN A 70 11.33 -15.23 5.26
CA GLN A 70 11.32 -14.19 6.29
C GLN A 70 9.91 -13.88 6.82
N VAL A 71 8.91 -13.83 5.94
CA VAL A 71 7.51 -13.59 6.34
C VAL A 71 6.97 -14.75 7.17
N LEU A 72 7.20 -16.00 6.75
CA LEU A 72 6.71 -17.17 7.50
C LEU A 72 7.40 -17.30 8.86
N ALA A 73 8.70 -17.04 8.94
CA ALA A 73 9.44 -17.02 10.20
C ALA A 73 8.93 -15.92 11.15
N GLN A 74 8.61 -14.74 10.62
CA GLN A 74 8.00 -13.67 11.40
C GLN A 74 6.62 -14.06 11.92
N TYR A 75 5.78 -14.67 11.08
CA TYR A 75 4.44 -15.09 11.46
C TYR A 75 4.47 -16.23 12.48
N GLU A 76 5.40 -17.19 12.37
CA GLU A 76 5.59 -18.23 13.38
C GLU A 76 5.88 -17.61 14.75
N LYS A 77 6.85 -16.67 14.81
CA LYS A 77 7.20 -15.96 16.05
C LYS A 77 6.03 -15.16 16.59
N TYR A 78 5.32 -14.47 15.72
CA TYR A 78 4.22 -13.60 16.13
C TYR A 78 3.01 -14.36 16.67
N PHE A 79 2.63 -15.44 16.00
CA PHE A 79 1.50 -16.28 16.41
C PHE A 79 1.89 -17.40 17.37
N CYS A 80 3.18 -17.52 17.70
CA CYS A 80 3.76 -18.61 18.48
C CYS A 80 3.30 -19.99 17.99
N SER A 81 3.32 -20.21 16.66
CA SER A 81 2.71 -21.38 16.05
C SER A 81 3.39 -21.81 14.76
N ALA A 82 3.87 -23.05 14.73
CA ALA A 82 4.42 -23.69 13.52
C ALA A 82 3.39 -23.79 12.37
N LYS A 83 2.08 -23.64 12.67
CA LYS A 83 1.03 -23.57 11.64
C LYS A 83 1.20 -22.39 10.68
N ALA A 84 2.02 -21.40 11.03
CA ALA A 84 2.41 -20.32 10.12
C ALA A 84 3.06 -20.82 8.82
N TYR A 85 3.64 -22.03 8.82
CA TYR A 85 4.22 -22.66 7.62
C TYR A 85 3.23 -23.48 6.78
N ASN A 86 2.01 -23.73 7.27
CA ASN A 86 1.00 -24.55 6.59
C ASN A 86 0.23 -23.75 5.52
N ILE A 87 0.98 -23.15 4.61
CA ILE A 87 0.46 -22.29 3.55
C ILE A 87 0.14 -23.08 2.28
N THR A 88 -0.85 -22.60 1.54
CA THR A 88 -1.19 -23.11 0.21
C THR A 88 -0.63 -22.22 -0.90
N ALA A 89 -0.44 -20.93 -0.62
CA ALA A 89 0.18 -19.98 -1.55
C ALA A 89 0.85 -18.83 -0.80
N PHE A 90 1.89 -18.29 -1.41
CA PHE A 90 2.51 -17.03 -1.01
C PHE A 90 2.70 -16.17 -2.26
N HIS A 91 2.29 -14.91 -2.18
CA HIS A 91 2.53 -13.92 -3.21
C HIS A 91 3.10 -12.66 -2.61
N SER A 92 3.99 -12.01 -3.34
CA SER A 92 4.49 -10.69 -2.97
C SER A 92 4.46 -9.76 -4.18
N LYS A 93 4.01 -8.51 -3.98
CA LYS A 93 4.04 -7.47 -4.99
C LYS A 93 4.93 -6.34 -4.53
N ASP A 94 6.03 -6.17 -5.26
CA ASP A 94 6.86 -4.99 -5.17
C ASP A 94 6.23 -3.83 -5.94
N TRP A 95 5.89 -2.77 -5.22
CA TRP A 95 5.35 -1.55 -5.81
C TRP A 95 6.43 -0.51 -6.13
N ILE A 96 7.62 -0.64 -5.55
CA ILE A 96 8.73 0.30 -5.73
C ILE A 96 9.20 0.29 -7.18
N HIS A 97 9.29 -0.90 -7.77
CA HIS A 97 9.73 -1.10 -9.15
C HIS A 97 8.58 -1.32 -10.15
N GLU A 98 7.33 -1.09 -9.74
CA GLU A 98 6.21 -1.10 -10.68
C GLU A 98 6.36 0.10 -11.64
N THR A 99 6.36 -0.16 -12.94
CA THR A 99 6.82 0.79 -13.97
C THR A 99 6.07 2.11 -13.97
N TYR A 100 4.76 2.07 -13.72
CA TYR A 100 3.90 3.25 -13.80
C TYR A 100 3.62 3.89 -12.44
N SER A 101 3.59 3.08 -11.38
CA SER A 101 3.31 3.53 -10.00
C SER A 101 4.57 4.06 -9.33
N LYS A 102 5.74 3.43 -9.58
CA LYS A 102 7.05 3.79 -9.00
C LYS A 102 7.08 3.87 -7.47
N GLY A 103 6.12 3.23 -6.80
CA GLY A 103 5.94 3.21 -5.36
C GLY A 103 4.46 3.18 -4.95
N CYS A 104 4.21 3.19 -3.64
CA CYS A 104 2.89 3.02 -3.01
C CYS A 104 2.98 3.42 -1.52
N TYR A 105 1.91 3.82 -0.82
CA TYR A 105 0.51 3.97 -1.26
C TYR A 105 0.23 5.30 -1.95
N ALA A 106 0.87 6.35 -1.48
CA ALA A 106 0.62 7.71 -1.91
C ALA A 106 1.92 8.43 -2.23
N ALA A 107 1.82 9.50 -3.02
CA ALA A 107 2.91 10.45 -3.14
C ALA A 107 3.02 11.32 -1.88
N LEU A 108 4.22 11.41 -1.34
CA LEU A 108 4.55 12.23 -0.18
C LEU A 108 5.11 13.58 -0.65
N MET A 109 4.69 14.64 0.04
CA MET A 109 5.25 15.97 -0.15
C MET A 109 6.51 16.13 0.70
N PRO A 110 7.66 16.55 0.14
CA PRO A 110 8.79 16.96 0.93
C PRO A 110 8.44 18.18 1.79
N PRO A 111 9.22 18.45 2.85
CA PRO A 111 9.04 19.63 3.69
C PRO A 111 8.87 20.92 2.87
N ARG A 112 7.98 21.81 3.32
CA ARG A 112 7.62 23.11 2.71
C ARG A 112 6.87 23.07 1.38
N LEU A 113 6.84 21.95 0.65
CA LEU A 113 6.13 21.91 -0.64
C LEU A 113 4.62 22.14 -0.47
N ALA A 114 4.02 21.57 0.59
CA ALA A 114 2.60 21.73 0.88
C ALA A 114 2.22 23.21 1.11
N THR A 115 3.04 23.96 1.84
CA THR A 115 2.78 25.39 2.13
C THR A 115 3.12 26.29 0.95
N CYS A 116 4.15 25.97 0.17
CA CYS A 116 4.58 26.80 -0.96
C CYS A 116 3.72 26.59 -2.20
N CYS A 117 3.16 25.39 -2.41
CA CYS A 117 2.54 25.01 -3.68
C CYS A 117 1.18 24.29 -3.53
N GLY A 118 0.66 24.07 -2.32
CA GLY A 118 -0.54 23.24 -2.10
C GLY A 118 -1.83 23.73 -2.77
N GLY A 119 -1.94 25.04 -3.02
CA GLY A 119 -3.05 25.60 -3.82
C GLY A 119 -2.83 25.42 -5.33
N ALA A 120 -1.58 25.60 -5.80
CA ALA A 120 -1.23 25.57 -7.21
C ALA A 120 -1.30 24.17 -7.82
N VAL A 121 -1.02 23.11 -7.05
CA VAL A 121 -0.99 21.72 -7.56
C VAL A 121 -2.32 21.21 -8.10
N ARG A 122 -3.43 21.89 -7.82
CA ARG A 122 -4.79 21.51 -8.26
C ARG A 122 -5.32 22.37 -9.41
N ALA A 123 -4.68 23.50 -9.69
CA ALA A 123 -5.17 24.43 -10.71
C ALA A 123 -5.00 23.81 -12.11
N PRO A 124 -6.01 23.92 -13.00
CA PRO A 124 -5.84 23.58 -14.41
C PRO A 124 -4.77 24.45 -15.08
N GLU A 125 -4.06 23.88 -16.05
CA GLU A 125 -3.12 24.61 -16.91
C GLU A 125 -3.67 24.63 -18.33
N GLY A 126 -4.25 25.77 -18.72
CA GLY A 126 -4.93 25.93 -20.01
C GLY A 126 -6.10 24.94 -20.17
N ARG A 127 -5.93 23.93 -21.03
CA ARG A 127 -6.93 22.87 -21.29
C ARG A 127 -6.62 21.57 -20.55
N VAL A 128 -5.61 21.55 -19.69
CA VAL A 128 -5.21 20.37 -18.91
C VAL A 128 -5.77 20.51 -17.50
N CYS A 129 -6.68 19.61 -17.12
CA CYS A 129 -7.20 19.49 -15.75
C CYS A 129 -6.52 18.29 -15.07
N PHE A 130 -6.09 18.45 -13.82
CA PHE A 130 -5.35 17.43 -13.09
C PHE A 130 -6.25 16.67 -12.12
N ALA A 131 -6.20 15.34 -12.16
CA ALA A 131 -6.87 14.43 -11.22
C ALA A 131 -5.84 13.65 -10.38
N GLY A 132 -6.26 12.53 -9.79
CA GLY A 132 -5.39 11.68 -8.97
C GLY A 132 -5.56 11.94 -7.48
N THR A 133 -5.41 10.88 -6.68
CA THR A 133 -5.74 10.91 -5.25
C THR A 133 -4.90 11.92 -4.47
N GLU A 134 -3.68 12.19 -4.91
CA GLU A 134 -2.78 13.22 -4.36
C GLU A 134 -3.38 14.64 -4.38
N LEU A 135 -4.33 14.88 -5.28
CA LEU A 135 -4.98 16.17 -5.50
C LEU A 135 -6.38 16.25 -4.87
N ALA A 136 -6.79 15.22 -4.13
CA ALA A 136 -8.06 15.19 -3.42
C ALA A 136 -8.07 16.18 -2.24
N THR A 137 -9.24 16.71 -1.91
CA THR A 137 -9.43 17.49 -0.68
C THR A 137 -9.69 16.60 0.54
N SER A 138 -10.25 15.42 0.27
CA SER A 138 -10.62 14.43 1.26
C SER A 138 -9.97 13.09 0.91
N TRP A 139 -9.44 12.41 1.93
CA TRP A 139 -8.82 11.08 1.79
C TRP A 139 -7.69 10.98 0.73
N PRO A 140 -6.74 11.93 0.67
CA PRO A 140 -5.64 11.85 -0.29
C PRO A 140 -4.79 10.59 -0.03
N GLY A 141 -4.44 9.89 -1.11
CA GLY A 141 -3.71 8.62 -1.05
C GLY A 141 -4.60 7.37 -0.96
N TYR A 142 -5.92 7.53 -0.93
CA TYR A 142 -6.90 6.44 -0.90
C TYR A 142 -7.76 6.40 -2.17
N PHE A 143 -8.55 5.35 -2.32
CA PHE A 143 -9.49 5.20 -3.44
C PHE A 143 -10.54 6.32 -3.46
N GLU A 144 -11.05 6.70 -2.29
CA GLU A 144 -12.01 7.78 -2.12
C GLU A 144 -11.45 9.11 -2.63
N GLY A 145 -10.17 9.40 -2.36
CA GLY A 145 -9.50 10.58 -2.90
C GLY A 145 -9.35 10.53 -4.43
N ALA A 146 -9.11 9.34 -5.00
CA ALA A 146 -9.04 9.20 -6.45
C ALA A 146 -10.39 9.52 -7.12
N LEU A 147 -11.50 9.08 -6.49
CA LEU A 147 -12.85 9.39 -6.94
C LEU A 147 -13.14 10.90 -6.81
N ASP A 148 -12.88 11.49 -5.64
CA ASP A 148 -13.05 12.93 -5.38
C ASP A 148 -12.33 13.79 -6.43
N ALA A 149 -11.04 13.54 -6.61
CA ALA A 149 -10.23 14.29 -7.56
C ALA A 149 -10.66 14.07 -9.02
N GLY A 150 -11.11 12.86 -9.37
CA GLY A 150 -11.61 12.54 -10.70
C GLY A 150 -12.90 13.27 -11.04
N TYR A 151 -13.88 13.26 -10.13
CA TYR A 151 -15.16 13.96 -10.33
C TYR A 151 -14.96 15.48 -10.42
N ARG A 152 -14.10 16.05 -9.57
CA ARG A 152 -13.74 17.47 -9.65
C ARG A 152 -13.12 17.81 -11.02
N ALA A 153 -12.11 17.07 -11.45
CA ALA A 153 -11.43 17.34 -12.73
C ALA A 153 -12.37 17.21 -13.92
N ALA A 154 -13.31 16.26 -13.90
CA ALA A 154 -14.35 16.15 -14.93
C ALA A 154 -15.26 17.39 -14.96
N GLY A 155 -15.66 17.92 -13.80
CA GLY A 155 -16.42 19.16 -13.69
C GLY A 155 -15.67 20.38 -14.26
N GLU A 156 -14.35 20.46 -14.02
CA GLU A 156 -13.49 21.50 -14.59
C GLU A 156 -13.46 21.44 -16.13
N VAL A 157 -13.37 20.24 -16.71
CA VAL A 157 -13.44 20.06 -18.17
C VAL A 157 -14.77 20.52 -18.74
N VAL A 158 -15.90 20.15 -18.12
CA VAL A 158 -17.23 20.59 -18.58
C VAL A 158 -17.35 22.12 -18.56
N ALA A 159 -16.83 22.76 -17.52
CA ALA A 159 -16.81 24.22 -17.42
C ALA A 159 -15.96 24.88 -18.51
N LEU A 160 -14.83 24.26 -18.90
CA LEU A 160 -13.99 24.75 -20.00
C LEU A 160 -14.62 24.57 -21.38
N LEU A 161 -15.42 23.52 -21.59
CA LEU A 161 -16.15 23.29 -22.84
C LEU A 161 -17.38 24.19 -23.01
N SER A 162 -17.88 24.73 -21.90
CA SER A 162 -19.06 25.62 -21.88
C SER A 162 -18.69 27.09 -22.11
N ARG A 163 -17.42 27.38 -22.41
CA ARG A 163 -16.89 28.71 -22.75
C ARG A 163 -16.55 28.78 -24.22
#